data_AF-E6TQU5-F1
#
_entry.id   AF-E6TQU5-F1
#
_cell.length_a   1.000
_cell.length_b   1.000
_cell.length_c   1.000
_cell.angle_alpha   90.00
_cell.angle_beta   90.00
_cell.angle_gamma   90.00
#
_symmetry.space_group_name_H-M   'P 1'
#
loop_
_entity.id
_entity.type
_entity.pdbx_description
1 polymer ?
#
loop_
_entity_poly.entity_id
_entity_poly.type
_entity_poly.pdbx_seq_one_letter_code
_entity_poly.pdbx_strand_id
1 'polypeptide(L)' 'MEITFTRMLTLDEKEKVRLFVGYYRGIPTFKEDHVLEIQPKQNFSEDQFIETIKSLDIPIENVDVTV' A
#
# COMPACT_ATOMS: atom_id res chain seq x y z
N MET A 1 5.77 7.21 0.30
CA MET A 1 5.76 5.89 0.96
C MET A 1 5.77 4.82 -0.12
N GLU A 2 6.51 3.74 0.10
CA GLU A 2 6.62 2.63 -0.84
C GLU A 2 6.38 1.29 -0.13
N ILE A 3 5.70 0.37 -0.82
CA ILE A 3 5.46 -0.99 -0.34
C ILE A 3 5.97 -1.95 -1.41
N THR A 4 6.87 -2.84 -1.00
CA THR A 4 7.38 -3.93 -1.81
C THR A 4 6.66 -5.22 -1.40
N PHE A 5 6.17 -5.98 -2.37
CA PHE A 5 5.51 -7.27 -2.17
C PHE A 5 6.45 -8.41 -2.56
N THR A 6 6.41 -9.53 -1.83
CA THR A 6 7.27 -10.70 -2.10
C THR A 6 6.95 -11.41 -3.41
N ARG A 7 5.77 -11.12 -3.98
CA ARG A 7 5.34 -11.57 -5.31
C ARG A 7 4.45 -10.51 -5.97
N MET A 8 4.20 -10.72 -7.26
CA MET A 8 3.15 -9.99 -7.95
C MET A 8 1.80 -10.19 -7.26
N LEU A 9 1.09 -9.08 -7.01
CA LEU A 9 -0.27 -9.10 -6.50
C LEU A 9 -1.27 -9.56 -7.57
N THR A 10 -2.26 -10.34 -7.17
CA THR A 10 -3.43 -10.64 -7.99
C THR A 10 -4.25 -9.37 -8.24
N LEU A 11 -5.16 -9.40 -9.22
CA LEU A 11 -6.05 -8.26 -9.49
C LEU A 11 -6.87 -7.89 -8.25
N ASP A 12 -7.45 -8.88 -7.58
CA ASP A 12 -8.24 -8.68 -6.35
C ASP A 12 -7.41 -8.07 -5.22
N GLU A 13 -6.15 -8.49 -5.06
CA GLU A 13 -5.24 -7.92 -4.07
C GLU A 13 -4.88 -6.47 -4.42
N LYS A 14 -4.59 -6.17 -5.69
CA LYS A 14 -4.33 -4.80 -6.16
C LYS A 14 -5.53 -3.90 -5.89
N GLU A 15 -6.74 -4.38 -6.15
CA GLU A 15 -7.97 -3.62 -5.87
C GLU A 15 -8.18 -3.39 -4.38
N LYS A 16 -8.00 -4.43 -3.53
CA LYS A 16 -8.08 -4.27 -2.07
C LYS A 16 -7.10 -3.23 -1.55
N VAL A 17 -5.83 -3.31 -1.96
CA VAL A 17 -4.82 -2.33 -1.52
C VAL A 17 -5.17 -0.93 -2.01
N ARG A 18 -5.64 -0.76 -3.26
CA ARG A 18 -6.11 0.54 -3.77
C ARG A 18 -7.23 1.13 -2.92
N LEU A 19 -8.22 0.32 -2.53
CA LEU A 19 -9.34 0.76 -1.71
C LEU A 19 -8.85 1.27 -0.34
N PHE A 20 -7.96 0.54 0.32
CA PHE A 20 -7.39 0.98 1.60
C PHE A 20 -6.54 2.23 1.46
N VAL A 21 -5.66 2.29 0.46
CA VAL A 21 -4.86 3.50 0.20
C VAL A 21 -5.78 4.71 0.01
N GLY A 22 -6.86 4.57 -0.77
CA GLY A 22 -7.85 5.63 -0.98
C GLY A 22 -8.60 6.01 0.30
N TYR A 23 -9.01 5.02 1.10
CA TYR A 23 -9.67 5.22 2.39
C TYR A 23 -8.81 6.08 3.35
N TYR A 24 -7.51 5.79 3.40
CA TYR A 24 -6.54 6.54 4.21
C TYR A 24 -6.06 7.84 3.57
N ARG A 25 -6.67 8.28 2.45
CA ARG A 25 -6.35 9.52 1.71
C ARG A 25 -5.01 9.50 0.95
N GLY A 26 -4.53 8.35 0.53
CA GLY A 26 -3.36 8.22 -0.36
C GLY A 26 -3.75 8.15 -1.84
N ILE A 27 -2.77 8.32 -2.72
CA ILE A 27 -2.88 7.99 -4.15
C ILE A 27 -1.98 6.77 -4.44
N PRO A 28 -2.56 5.62 -4.83
CA PRO A 28 -1.79 4.42 -5.14
C PRO A 28 -1.28 4.45 -6.59
N THR A 29 0.01 4.20 -6.78
CA THR A 29 0.67 4.04 -8.09
C THR A 29 1.47 2.75 -8.11
N PHE A 30 1.08 1.80 -8.96
CA PHE A 30 1.85 0.58 -9.16
C PHE A 30 2.91 0.85 -10.23
N LYS A 31 4.18 0.97 -9.81
CA LYS A 31 5.31 1.24 -10.71
C LYS A 31 5.82 -0.02 -11.39
N GLU A 32 5.91 -1.09 -10.61
CA GLU A 32 6.38 -2.40 -11.06
C GLU A 32 5.39 -3.48 -10.63
N ASP A 33 5.61 -4.72 -11.10
CA ASP A 33 4.72 -5.85 -10.83
C ASP A 33 4.51 -6.15 -9.34
N HIS A 34 5.45 -5.74 -8.49
CA HIS A 34 5.52 -6.03 -7.07
C HIS A 34 5.81 -4.78 -6.21
N VAL A 35 5.72 -3.57 -6.78
CA VAL A 35 5.97 -2.31 -6.05
C VAL A 35 4.77 -1.39 -6.13
N LEU A 36 4.30 -0.94 -4.97
CA LEU A 36 3.29 0.09 -4.83
C LEU A 36 3.90 1.35 -4.22
N GLU A 37 3.90 2.42 -4.98
CA GLU A 37 4.13 3.76 -4.46
C GLU A 37 2.81 4.35 -3.95
N ILE A 38 2.86 4.98 -2.79
CA ILE A 38 1.75 5.71 -2.19
C ILE A 38 2.20 7.15 -2.02
N GLN A 39 1.47 8.05 -2.67
CA GLN A 39 1.57 9.49 -2.44
C GLN A 39 0.56 9.89 -1.35
N PRO A 40 1.01 10.19 -0.12
CA PRO A 40 0.14 10.62 0.96
C PRO A 40 -0.47 12.00 0.64
N LYS A 41 -1.76 12.22 0.93
CA LYS A 41 -2.36 13.56 0.94
C LYS A 41 -2.43 14.11 2.36
N GLN A 42 -2.96 15.32 2.51
CA GLN A 42 -3.23 15.92 3.81
C GLN A 42 -4.09 15.00 4.69
N ASN A 43 -3.66 14.80 5.94
CA ASN A 43 -4.26 13.88 6.92
C ASN A 43 -4.24 12.40 6.49
N PHE A 44 -3.19 11.97 5.78
CA PHE A 44 -2.94 10.55 5.58
C PHE A 44 -2.54 9.92 6.92
N SER A 45 -3.35 8.98 7.41
CA SER A 45 -3.09 8.28 8.66
C SER A 45 -2.17 7.09 8.42
N GLU A 46 -0.87 7.35 8.30
CA GLU A 46 0.13 6.36 7.92
C GLU A 46 0.16 5.14 8.86
N ASP A 47 0.20 5.36 10.18
CA ASP A 47 0.25 4.28 11.17
C ASP A 47 -0.96 3.33 11.04
N GLN A 48 -2.16 3.90 10.92
CA GLN A 48 -3.40 3.12 10.77
C GLN A 48 -3.45 2.36 9.44
N PHE A 49 -2.93 2.96 8.39
CA PHE A 49 -2.81 2.32 7.09
C PHE A 49 -1.84 1.14 7.15
N ILE A 50 -0.68 1.31 7.79
CA ILE A 50 0.32 0.24 7.97
C ILE A 50 -0.26 -0.91 8.78
N GLU A 51 -0.94 -0.64 9.89
CA GLU A 51 -1.63 -1.66 10.69
C GLU A 51 -2.67 -2.42 9.87
N THR A 52 -3.47 -1.70 9.09
CA THR A 52 -4.49 -2.31 8.23
C THR A 52 -3.84 -3.19 7.18
N ILE A 53 -2.85 -2.69 6.45
CA ILE A 53 -2.17 -3.45 5.40
C ILE A 53 -1.47 -4.69 5.95
N LYS A 54 -0.79 -4.59 7.10
CA LYS A 54 -0.17 -5.74 7.77
C LYS A 54 -1.18 -6.78 8.28
N SER A 55 -2.42 -6.35 8.55
CA SER A 55 -3.52 -7.25 8.93
C SER A 55 -4.13 -7.99 7.75
N LEU A 56 -3.91 -7.52 6.52
CA LEU A 56 -4.36 -8.19 5.32
C LEU A 56 -3.45 -9.39 5.04
N ASP A 57 -4.06 -10.49 4.59
CA ASP A 57 -3.34 -11.65 4.08
C ASP A 57 -2.81 -11.36 2.66
N ILE A 58 -1.88 -10.41 2.58
CA ILE A 58 -1.24 -9.91 1.35
C ILE A 58 0.27 -10.09 1.50
N PRO A 59 0.97 -10.52 0.44
CA PRO A 59 2.39 -10.88 0.48
C PRO A 59 3.32 -9.66 0.58
N ILE A 60 3.33 -8.95 1.70
CA ILE A 60 4.18 -7.77 1.92
C ILE A 60 5.61 -8.22 2.29
N GLU A 61 6.60 -7.67 1.60
CA GLU A 61 8.02 -7.89 1.90
C GLU A 61 8.59 -6.76 2.77
N ASN A 62 8.42 -5.52 2.30
CA ASN A 62 8.94 -4.34 2.98
C ASN A 62 7.97 -3.15 2.86
N VAL A 63 8.06 -2.24 3.83
CA VAL A 63 7.33 -0.97 3.84
C VAL A 63 8.33 0.14 4.15
N ASP A 64 8.64 0.96 3.15
CA ASP A 64 9.56 2.08 3.27
C ASP A 64 8.79 3.41 3.39
N VAL A 65 8.95 4.03 4.55
CA VAL A 65 8.41 5.36 4.85
C VAL A 65 9.53 6.37 4.68
N THR A 66 9.43 7.19 3.64
CA THR A 66 10.30 8.35 3.45
C THR A 66 9.70 9.53 4.23
N VAL A 67 10.34 9.88 5.35
CA VAL A 67 9.97 11.01 6.23
C VAL A 67 10.34 12.34 5.60
#